data_AF-A0A2H0DK84-F1
#
_entry.id   AF-A0A2H0DK84-F1
#
_cell.length_a   1.000
_cell.length_b   1.000
_cell.length_c   1.000
_cell.angle_alpha   90.00
_cell.angle_beta   90.00
_cell.angle_gamma   90.00
#
_symmetry.space_group_name_H-M   'P 1'
#
loop_
_entity.id
_entity.type
_entity.pdbx_description
1 polymer ?
#
loop_
_entity_poly.entity_id
_entity_poly.type
_entity_poly.pdbx_seq_one_letter_code
_entity_poly.pdbx_strand_id
1 'polypeptide(L)'
;MPTSVALILRGRRIESEDLELIRSLIVAKGRRGRCYISRELCRRWNWTQPDGSLKDAACRALLLSLEDRGLIRLPKRRRGVIHGRPQGRGPRQVELPLAEPSGPDLGFPAAVSWRSAREGEDLSLYKALLDSRHYLGYQRAVGHTLRYLAYAHDRPLAAIGWAAAAQKVAARDQFIGWSPGQRLKNLHLVACNTRYLIIPRVPHLASHLLAANIRRLAADWKSRYGYAPVLLETYVDTTRFAGTCYKAANWIQAGFTQGRGKYDRHTRRTKTVKAVFLYPLRKDFRDILTDGE
;
A
#
# COMPACT_ATOMS: atom_id res chain seq x y z
N MET A 1 1.73 1.57 44.38
CA MET A 1 1.36 0.73 43.22
C MET A 1 1.86 1.42 41.95
N PRO A 2 2.92 0.94 41.27
CA PRO A 2 3.37 1.60 40.05
C PRO A 2 2.35 1.33 38.95
N THR A 3 1.75 2.41 38.45
CA THR A 3 0.79 2.44 37.34
C THR A 3 1.41 1.73 36.14
N SER A 4 0.91 0.54 35.79
CA SER A 4 1.37 -0.21 34.61
C SER A 4 1.04 0.60 33.37
N VAL A 5 2.05 1.24 32.78
CA VAL A 5 1.88 2.03 31.55
C VAL A 5 1.61 1.07 30.41
N ALA A 6 0.35 0.98 29.98
CA ALA A 6 -0.04 0.18 28.84
C ALA A 6 0.72 0.64 27.58
N LEU A 7 1.39 -0.29 26.91
CA LEU A 7 2.23 -0.01 25.74
C LEU A 7 1.41 -0.17 24.46
N ILE A 8 1.25 0.89 23.67
CA ILE A 8 0.61 0.78 22.35
C ILE A 8 1.67 0.48 21.29
N LEU A 9 1.68 -0.76 20.79
CA LEU A 9 2.59 -1.22 19.73
C LEU A 9 1.79 -1.75 18.55
N ARG A 10 2.06 -1.23 17.34
CA ARG A 10 1.34 -1.60 16.10
C ARG A 10 -0.18 -1.48 16.23
N GLY A 11 -0.64 -0.53 17.05
CA GLY A 11 -2.05 -0.28 17.31
C GLY A 11 -2.73 -1.27 18.25
N ARG A 12 -1.96 -2.15 18.89
CA ARG A 12 -2.44 -3.01 19.97
C ARG A 12 -1.94 -2.46 21.31
N ARG A 13 -2.84 -2.33 22.26
CA ARG A 13 -2.51 -2.05 23.67
C ARG A 13 -1.99 -3.34 24.30
N ILE A 14 -0.82 -3.27 24.92
CA ILE A 14 -0.14 -4.38 25.58
C ILE A 14 -0.07 -4.04 27.06
N GLU A 15 -0.69 -4.89 27.86
CA GLU A 15 -0.72 -4.78 29.32
C GLU A 15 0.17 -5.85 29.98
N SER A 16 0.26 -5.83 31.30
CA SER A 16 1.08 -6.78 32.05
C SER A 16 0.67 -8.23 31.78
N GLU A 17 -0.63 -8.51 31.71
CA GLU A 17 -1.19 -9.83 31.41
C GLU A 17 -0.78 -10.32 30.01
N ASP A 18 -0.75 -9.43 29.02
CA ASP A 18 -0.27 -9.77 27.68
C ASP A 18 1.21 -10.13 27.70
N LEU A 19 2.04 -9.45 28.50
CA LEU A 19 3.47 -9.78 28.63
C LEU A 19 3.67 -11.16 29.26
N GLU A 20 2.88 -11.50 30.27
CA GLU A 20 2.89 -12.83 30.90
C GLU A 20 2.43 -13.92 29.93
N LEU A 21 1.37 -13.66 29.17
CA LEU A 21 0.91 -14.54 28.10
C LEU A 21 2.00 -14.78 27.03
N ILE A 22 2.70 -13.72 26.61
CA ILE A 22 3.78 -13.83 25.63
C ILE A 22 4.95 -14.65 26.23
N ARG A 23 5.36 -14.38 27.46
CA ARG A 23 6.45 -15.09 28.14
C ARG A 23 6.13 -16.56 28.32
N SER A 24 4.94 -16.88 28.83
CA SER A 24 4.49 -18.27 29.01
C SER A 24 4.43 -19.03 27.68
N LEU A 25 3.97 -18.38 26.61
CA LEU A 25 3.93 -18.98 25.29
C LEU A 25 5.33 -19.21 24.70
N ILE A 26 6.27 -18.28 24.93
CA ILE A 26 7.67 -18.44 24.52
C ILE A 26 8.31 -19.63 25.24
N VAL A 27 8.06 -19.78 26.55
CA VAL A 27 8.57 -20.93 27.32
C VAL A 27 7.97 -22.23 26.79
N ALA A 28 6.65 -22.29 26.66
CA ALA A 28 5.94 -23.51 26.28
C ALA A 28 6.20 -23.94 24.82
N LYS A 29 6.27 -22.99 23.89
CA LYS A 29 6.28 -23.25 22.43
C LYS A 29 7.46 -22.63 21.69
N GLY A 30 8.44 -22.04 22.39
CA GLY A 30 9.60 -21.37 21.79
C GLY A 30 10.42 -22.26 20.86
N ARG A 31 10.47 -23.57 21.13
CA ARG A 31 11.09 -24.55 20.24
C ARG A 31 10.46 -24.56 18.85
N ARG A 32 9.15 -24.29 18.70
CA ARG A 32 8.46 -24.26 17.39
C ARG A 32 8.79 -23.02 16.53
N GLY A 33 9.52 -22.05 17.10
CA GLY A 33 10.05 -20.88 16.41
C GLY A 33 9.15 -19.65 16.42
N ARG A 34 9.74 -18.50 16.07
CA ARG A 34 9.09 -17.17 16.17
C ARG A 34 7.80 -17.04 15.32
N CYS A 35 7.74 -17.68 14.14
CA CYS A 35 6.53 -17.66 13.30
C CYS A 35 5.34 -18.41 13.93
N TYR A 36 5.61 -19.51 14.64
CA TYR A 36 4.56 -20.24 15.34
C TYR A 36 4.00 -19.39 16.49
N ILE A 37 4.89 -18.81 17.30
CA ILE A 37 4.50 -17.93 18.41
C ILE A 37 3.62 -16.79 17.91
N SER A 38 4.01 -16.09 16.84
CA SER A 38 3.21 -14.96 16.34
C SER A 38 1.83 -15.37 15.84
N ARG A 39 1.70 -16.52 15.18
CA ARG A 39 0.39 -17.01 14.71
C ARG A 39 -0.50 -17.40 15.88
N GLU A 40 0.08 -18.08 16.87
CA GLU A 40 -0.65 -18.51 18.06
C GLU A 40 -1.12 -17.32 18.90
N LEU A 41 -0.29 -16.30 19.09
CA LEU A 41 -0.70 -15.04 19.71
C LEU A 41 -1.83 -14.37 18.93
N CYS A 42 -1.71 -14.28 17.59
CA CYS A 42 -2.78 -13.72 16.79
C CYS A 42 -4.10 -14.49 16.95
N ARG A 43 -4.08 -15.82 17.10
CA ARG A 43 -5.31 -16.59 17.36
C ARG A 43 -5.91 -16.27 18.72
N ARG A 44 -5.10 -16.34 19.78
CA ARG A 44 -5.56 -16.07 21.16
C ARG A 44 -6.12 -14.67 21.33
N TRP A 45 -5.51 -13.72 20.65
CA TRP A 45 -5.93 -12.32 20.67
C TRP A 45 -7.02 -11.98 19.65
N ASN A 46 -7.50 -12.97 18.88
CA ASN A 46 -8.35 -12.76 17.71
C ASN A 46 -7.86 -11.60 16.80
N TRP A 47 -6.53 -11.51 16.63
CA TRP A 47 -5.88 -10.41 15.94
C TRP A 47 -5.76 -10.70 14.45
N THR A 48 -6.83 -10.39 13.74
CA THR A 48 -7.01 -10.65 12.31
C THR A 48 -7.01 -9.36 11.47
N GLN A 49 -6.78 -9.54 10.18
CA GLN A 49 -7.05 -8.56 9.13
C GLN A 49 -8.55 -8.61 8.76
N PRO A 50 -9.09 -7.59 8.08
CA PRO A 50 -10.50 -7.61 7.66
C PRO A 50 -10.86 -8.79 6.75
N ASP A 51 -9.88 -9.39 6.05
CA ASP A 51 -10.05 -10.61 5.25
C ASP A 51 -10.07 -11.91 6.09
N GLY A 52 -10.03 -11.80 7.43
CA GLY A 52 -9.98 -12.94 8.36
C GLY A 52 -8.59 -13.56 8.56
N SER A 53 -7.58 -13.17 7.77
CA SER A 53 -6.23 -13.71 7.92
C SER A 53 -5.51 -13.14 9.15
N LEU A 54 -4.60 -13.91 9.75
CA LEU A 54 -3.89 -13.50 10.97
C LEU A 54 -2.91 -12.34 10.70
N LYS A 55 -2.85 -11.36 11.61
CA LYS A 55 -1.86 -10.25 11.59
C LYS A 55 -0.46 -10.70 12.05
N ASP A 56 0.00 -11.88 11.64
CA ASP A 56 1.22 -12.52 12.17
C ASP A 56 2.51 -11.72 11.87
N ALA A 57 2.56 -10.98 10.77
CA ALA A 57 3.66 -10.06 10.46
C ALA A 57 3.69 -8.85 11.40
N ALA A 58 2.53 -8.25 11.69
CA ALA A 58 2.43 -7.15 12.66
C ALA A 58 2.75 -7.64 14.08
N CYS A 59 2.29 -8.84 14.44
CA CYS A 59 2.65 -9.48 15.71
C CYS A 59 4.14 -9.77 15.82
N ARG A 60 4.81 -10.27 14.78
CA ARG A 60 6.28 -10.43 14.80
C ARG A 60 7.00 -9.11 14.99
N ALA A 61 6.55 -8.05 14.33
CA ALA A 61 7.13 -6.71 14.52
C ALA A 61 6.91 -6.19 15.95
N LEU A 62 5.73 -6.44 16.54
CA LEU A 62 5.42 -6.12 17.93
C LEU A 62 6.36 -6.88 18.89
N LEU A 63 6.53 -8.19 18.69
CA LEU A 63 7.41 -9.02 19.49
C LEU A 63 8.87 -8.56 19.41
N LEU A 64 9.34 -8.17 18.22
CA LEU A 64 10.68 -7.57 18.06
C LEU A 64 10.81 -6.25 18.83
N SER A 65 9.79 -5.37 18.77
CA SER A 65 9.80 -4.13 19.55
C SER A 65 9.76 -4.35 21.07
N LEU A 66 9.16 -5.45 21.54
CA LEU A 66 9.20 -5.83 22.96
C LEU A 66 10.57 -6.40 23.37
N GLU A 67 11.20 -7.20 22.49
CA GLU A 67 12.57 -7.72 22.68
C GLU A 67 13.59 -6.56 22.71
N ASP A 68 13.49 -5.61 21.78
CA ASP A 68 14.36 -4.41 21.73
C ASP A 68 14.24 -3.54 22.99
N ARG A 69 13.10 -3.59 23.69
CA ARG A 69 12.85 -2.90 24.97
C ARG A 69 13.23 -3.73 26.20
N GLY A 70 13.77 -4.94 26.02
CA GLY A 70 14.14 -5.84 27.12
C GLY A 70 12.95 -6.45 27.88
N LEU A 71 11.72 -6.30 27.39
CA LEU A 71 10.52 -6.75 28.10
C LEU A 71 10.28 -8.26 27.96
N ILE A 72 10.78 -8.85 26.88
CA ILE A 72 10.73 -10.29 26.58
C ILE A 72 12.05 -10.73 25.95
N ARG A 73 12.32 -12.04 25.98
CA ARG A 73 13.45 -12.65 25.26
C ARG A 73 12.91 -13.64 24.23
N LEU A 74 13.07 -13.37 22.93
CA LEU A 74 12.55 -14.27 21.91
C LEU A 74 13.49 -15.47 21.71
N PRO A 75 12.95 -16.64 21.30
CA PRO A 75 13.79 -17.78 20.95
C PRO A 75 14.82 -17.40 19.88
N LYS A 76 15.99 -18.05 19.90
CA LYS A 76 17.01 -17.86 18.85
C LYS A 76 16.35 -18.01 17.48
N ARG A 77 16.71 -17.13 16.54
CA ARG A 77 16.25 -17.29 15.16
C ARG A 77 16.74 -18.65 14.68
N ARG A 78 15.81 -19.55 14.37
CA ARG A 78 16.14 -20.72 13.56
C ARG A 78 16.78 -20.17 12.29
N ARG A 79 17.94 -20.70 11.87
CA ARG A 79 18.56 -20.36 10.58
C ARG A 79 17.51 -20.65 9.52
N GLY A 80 16.76 -19.61 9.16
CA GLY A 80 15.76 -19.68 8.12
C GLY A 80 16.51 -19.69 6.81
N VAL A 81 16.03 -20.51 5.89
CA VAL A 81 16.22 -20.36 4.45
C VAL A 81 16.54 -18.90 4.16
N ILE A 82 17.71 -18.65 3.60
CA ILE A 82 18.05 -17.36 3.03
C ILE A 82 16.96 -17.12 1.98
N HIS A 83 15.87 -16.46 2.36
CA HIS A 83 15.23 -15.53 1.46
C HIS A 83 16.25 -14.42 1.33
N GLY A 84 17.32 -14.71 0.60
CA GLY A 84 18.03 -13.68 -0.10
C GLY A 84 16.93 -12.85 -0.74
N ARG A 85 17.19 -11.55 -0.90
CA ARG A 85 16.67 -10.91 -2.11
C ARG A 85 16.77 -11.97 -3.20
N PRO A 86 15.70 -12.30 -3.94
CA PRO A 86 15.92 -12.91 -5.22
C PRO A 86 16.96 -11.99 -5.85
N GLN A 87 18.23 -12.39 -5.86
CA GLN A 87 19.20 -11.84 -6.79
C GLN A 87 18.45 -12.02 -8.07
N GLY A 88 18.06 -10.89 -8.67
CA GLY A 88 17.10 -10.88 -9.74
C GLY A 88 17.49 -12.01 -10.67
N ARG A 89 16.59 -12.99 -10.84
CA ARG A 89 16.49 -13.54 -12.18
C ARG A 89 16.32 -12.28 -13.01
N GLY A 90 17.38 -11.89 -13.70
CA GLY A 90 17.35 -10.75 -14.60
C GLY A 90 16.05 -10.87 -15.39
N PRO A 91 15.36 -9.75 -15.66
CA PRO A 91 14.05 -9.79 -16.27
C PRO A 91 14.11 -10.83 -17.39
N ARG A 92 13.31 -11.90 -17.28
CA ARG A 92 13.02 -12.77 -18.41
C ARG A 92 12.77 -11.78 -19.54
N GLN A 93 13.57 -11.79 -20.60
CA GLN A 93 13.50 -10.75 -21.63
C GLN A 93 12.05 -10.64 -22.06
N VAL A 94 11.32 -9.69 -21.49
CA VAL A 94 9.97 -9.39 -21.88
C VAL A 94 10.22 -8.49 -23.04
N GLU A 95 9.90 -8.97 -24.24
CA GLU A 95 9.82 -8.10 -25.40
C GLU A 95 8.80 -7.02 -25.07
N LEU A 96 9.31 -5.87 -24.67
CA LEU A 96 8.51 -4.69 -24.51
C LEU A 96 8.11 -4.26 -25.92
N PRO A 97 6.84 -3.89 -26.16
CA PRO A 97 6.45 -3.34 -27.44
C PRO A 97 7.44 -2.24 -27.85
N LEU A 98 8.13 -2.48 -28.96
CA LEU A 98 9.38 -1.81 -29.33
C LEU A 98 9.25 -0.32 -29.67
N ALA A 99 8.04 0.24 -29.67
CA ALA A 99 7.82 1.65 -29.95
C ALA A 99 6.86 2.28 -28.93
N GLU A 100 7.16 3.50 -28.50
CA GLU A 100 6.07 4.45 -28.27
C GLU A 100 5.46 4.69 -29.65
N PRO A 101 4.17 4.39 -29.88
CA PRO A 101 3.49 4.93 -31.03
C PRO A 101 3.35 6.44 -30.79
N SER A 102 4.40 7.17 -31.12
CA SER A 102 4.43 8.62 -31.17
C SER A 102 3.88 9.03 -32.52
N GLY A 103 2.62 9.45 -32.53
CA GLY A 103 1.99 10.00 -33.72
C GLY A 103 0.56 10.45 -33.42
N PRO A 104 0.07 11.51 -34.07
CA PRO A 104 -1.32 11.96 -33.98
C PRO A 104 -2.36 10.89 -34.41
N ASP A 105 -1.92 9.82 -35.08
CA ASP A 105 -2.78 8.80 -35.71
C ASP A 105 -3.27 7.67 -34.80
N LEU A 106 -2.85 7.60 -33.53
CA LEU A 106 -3.35 6.54 -32.65
C LEU A 106 -4.83 6.74 -32.26
N GLY A 107 -5.33 7.97 -32.41
CA GLY A 107 -6.66 8.35 -31.97
C GLY A 107 -6.90 8.06 -30.48
N PHE A 108 -8.11 8.34 -30.04
CA PHE A 108 -8.57 7.85 -28.75
C PHE A 108 -8.93 6.36 -28.91
N PRO A 109 -8.49 5.45 -28.03
CA PRO A 109 -8.79 4.03 -28.19
C PRO A 109 -10.30 3.79 -28.10
N ALA A 110 -10.87 3.14 -29.13
CA ALA A 110 -12.30 2.85 -29.18
C ALA A 110 -12.77 1.93 -28.04
N ALA A 111 -11.92 0.98 -27.63
CA ALA A 111 -12.19 0.06 -26.53
C ALA A 111 -10.94 -0.17 -25.69
N VAL A 112 -11.14 -0.29 -24.37
CA VAL A 112 -10.09 -0.57 -23.39
C VAL A 112 -10.43 -1.84 -22.63
N SER A 113 -9.54 -2.83 -22.69
CA SER A 113 -9.59 -4.02 -21.85
C SER A 113 -8.62 -3.91 -20.67
N TRP A 114 -8.94 -4.57 -19.56
CA TRP A 114 -8.18 -4.50 -18.31
C TRP A 114 -7.80 -5.89 -17.84
N ARG A 115 -6.51 -6.10 -17.56
CA ARG A 115 -5.98 -7.35 -17.00
C ARG A 115 -5.37 -7.11 -15.62
N SER A 116 -5.58 -8.04 -14.70
CA SER A 116 -4.96 -8.01 -13.37
C SER A 116 -3.54 -8.56 -13.43
N ALA A 117 -2.54 -7.70 -13.23
CA ALA A 117 -1.13 -8.06 -13.21
C ALA A 117 -0.69 -8.67 -11.86
N ARG A 118 -1.28 -9.82 -11.53
CA ARG A 118 -1.06 -10.52 -10.25
C ARG A 118 0.14 -11.46 -10.29
N GLU A 119 0.26 -12.24 -11.36
CA GLU A 119 1.25 -13.30 -11.53
C GLU A 119 1.51 -13.54 -13.02
N GLY A 120 2.37 -14.52 -13.34
CA GLY A 120 2.65 -14.91 -14.72
C GLY A 120 3.25 -13.79 -15.58
N GLU A 121 2.83 -13.78 -16.84
CA GLU A 121 3.31 -12.86 -17.87
C GLU A 121 2.85 -11.42 -17.61
N ASP A 122 1.59 -11.21 -17.19
CA ASP A 122 1.08 -9.87 -16.88
C ASP A 122 1.88 -9.20 -15.76
N LEU A 123 2.24 -9.94 -14.70
CA LEU A 123 3.09 -9.40 -13.63
C LEU A 123 4.50 -9.07 -14.15
N SER A 124 5.04 -9.92 -15.02
CA SER A 124 6.37 -9.73 -15.60
C SER A 124 6.41 -8.50 -16.49
N LEU A 125 5.41 -8.33 -17.36
CA LEU A 125 5.22 -7.16 -18.22
C LEU A 125 5.00 -5.89 -17.40
N TYR A 126 4.14 -5.93 -16.38
CA TYR A 126 3.93 -4.78 -15.48
C TYR A 126 5.23 -4.31 -14.83
N LYS A 127 6.07 -5.24 -14.36
CA LYS A 127 7.38 -4.90 -13.78
C LYS A 127 8.32 -4.31 -14.82
N ALA A 128 8.45 -4.97 -15.97
CA ALA A 128 9.34 -4.54 -17.06
C ALA A 128 8.96 -3.14 -17.58
N LEU A 129 7.67 -2.86 -17.76
CA LEU A 129 7.17 -1.55 -18.18
C LEU A 129 7.51 -0.46 -17.16
N LEU A 130 7.35 -0.72 -15.87
CA LEU A 130 7.66 0.26 -14.84
C LEU A 130 9.17 0.50 -14.69
N ASP A 131 9.99 -0.56 -14.73
CA ASP A 131 11.45 -0.43 -14.64
C ASP A 131 12.04 0.32 -15.83
N SER A 132 11.50 0.11 -17.03
CA SER A 132 11.99 0.74 -18.25
C SER A 132 11.44 2.16 -18.49
N ARG A 133 10.18 2.44 -18.15
CA ARG A 133 9.51 3.69 -18.57
C ARG A 133 9.00 4.58 -17.44
N HIS A 134 8.79 4.06 -16.22
CA HIS A 134 8.33 4.90 -15.11
C HIS A 134 9.51 5.51 -14.37
N TYR A 135 9.50 6.83 -14.14
CA TYR A 135 10.59 7.59 -13.48
C TYR A 135 10.95 7.16 -12.03
N LEU A 136 10.23 6.20 -11.45
CA LEU A 136 10.48 5.64 -10.10
C LEU A 136 10.81 4.15 -10.15
N GLY A 137 10.88 3.56 -11.35
CA GLY A 137 10.99 2.12 -11.55
C GLY A 137 9.85 1.31 -10.92
N TYR A 138 9.97 0.00 -11.04
CA TYR A 138 9.21 -0.92 -10.23
C TYR A 138 9.76 -0.93 -8.80
N GLN A 139 8.87 -0.84 -7.83
CA GLN A 139 9.18 -1.06 -6.42
C GLN A 139 8.13 -2.00 -5.85
N ARG A 140 8.57 -3.01 -5.11
CA ARG A 140 7.65 -3.95 -4.47
C ARG A 140 6.86 -3.22 -3.37
N ALA A 141 5.58 -2.95 -3.64
CA ALA A 141 4.65 -2.48 -2.63
C ALA A 141 4.43 -3.53 -1.53
N VAL A 142 4.16 -3.05 -0.31
CA VAL A 142 3.96 -3.88 0.90
C VAL A 142 2.50 -3.75 1.34
N GLY A 143 1.91 -4.84 1.81
CA GLY A 143 0.50 -4.89 2.22
C GLY A 143 -0.43 -5.30 1.08
N HIS A 144 -1.69 -4.89 1.16
CA HIS A 144 -2.68 -5.12 0.11
C HIS A 144 -2.33 -4.30 -1.13
N THR A 145 -2.32 -4.95 -2.30
CA THR A 145 -1.90 -4.36 -3.57
C THR A 145 -2.68 -4.93 -4.74
N LEU A 146 -3.13 -4.07 -5.64
CA LEU A 146 -3.68 -4.44 -6.94
C LEU A 146 -2.86 -3.79 -8.04
N ARG A 147 -2.69 -4.51 -9.16
CA ARG A 147 -1.90 -4.07 -10.31
C ARG A 147 -2.71 -4.36 -11.55
N TYR A 148 -2.73 -3.41 -12.47
CA TYR A 148 -3.50 -3.50 -13.69
C TYR A 148 -2.66 -3.14 -14.89
N LEU A 149 -2.95 -3.81 -16.00
CA LEU A 149 -2.55 -3.42 -17.33
C LEU A 149 -3.81 -3.08 -18.13
N ALA A 150 -3.80 -1.90 -18.77
CA ALA A 150 -4.84 -1.50 -19.70
C ALA A 150 -4.36 -1.78 -21.13
N TYR A 151 -5.24 -2.24 -22.01
CA TYR A 151 -4.92 -2.55 -23.39
C TYR A 151 -5.93 -1.95 -24.37
N ALA A 152 -5.46 -1.57 -25.55
CA ALA A 152 -6.27 -1.47 -26.75
C ALA A 152 -5.92 -2.66 -27.65
N HIS A 153 -6.86 -3.59 -27.82
CA HIS A 153 -6.60 -4.89 -28.44
C HIS A 153 -5.45 -5.60 -27.69
N ASP A 154 -4.35 -5.94 -28.37
CA ASP A 154 -3.17 -6.57 -27.75
C ASP A 154 -2.07 -5.58 -27.35
N ARG A 155 -2.31 -4.27 -27.51
CA ARG A 155 -1.31 -3.23 -27.22
C ARG A 155 -1.51 -2.66 -25.82
N PRO A 156 -0.50 -2.71 -24.93
CA PRO A 156 -0.61 -2.12 -23.61
C PRO A 156 -0.62 -0.59 -23.71
N LEU A 157 -1.61 0.03 -23.05
CA LEU A 157 -1.79 1.48 -22.95
C LEU A 157 -1.26 2.04 -21.65
N ALA A 158 -1.40 1.29 -20.54
CA ALA A 158 -1.06 1.78 -19.22
C ALA A 158 -0.73 0.66 -18.23
N ALA A 159 0.07 0.99 -17.23
CA ALA A 159 0.28 0.18 -16.04
C ALA A 159 -0.10 0.98 -14.78
N ILE A 160 -1.02 0.44 -13.98
CA ILE A 160 -1.57 1.12 -12.79
C ILE A 160 -1.35 0.25 -11.55
N GLY A 161 -0.76 0.84 -10.52
CA GLY A 161 -0.48 0.16 -9.25
C GLY A 161 -1.19 0.81 -8.07
N TRP A 162 -1.90 0.01 -7.29
CA TRP A 162 -2.54 0.39 -6.04
C TRP A 162 -1.92 -0.35 -4.86
N ALA A 163 -1.78 0.33 -3.74
CA ALA A 163 -1.30 -0.26 -2.49
C ALA A 163 -2.01 0.32 -1.27
N ALA A 164 -1.77 -0.27 -0.11
CA ALA A 164 -2.17 0.31 1.17
C ALA A 164 -1.63 1.75 1.33
N ALA A 165 -2.43 2.62 1.96
CA ALA A 165 -2.10 4.02 2.17
C ALA A 165 -0.85 4.25 3.02
N ALA A 166 -0.22 5.42 2.84
CA ALA A 166 0.89 5.83 3.69
C ALA A 166 0.41 6.12 5.13
N GLN A 167 1.23 5.75 6.12
CA GLN A 167 0.80 5.78 7.52
C GLN A 167 0.50 7.18 8.06
N LYS A 168 1.23 8.21 7.63
CA LYS A 168 1.11 9.58 8.14
C LYS A 168 1.22 10.58 7.00
N VAL A 169 0.13 11.30 6.75
CA VAL A 169 0.03 12.29 5.68
C VAL A 169 -0.80 13.44 6.22
N ALA A 170 -0.16 14.54 6.61
CA ALA A 170 -0.84 15.64 7.29
C ALA A 170 -1.99 16.23 6.47
N ALA A 171 -1.77 16.51 5.18
CA ALA A 171 -2.79 17.06 4.29
C ALA A 171 -4.03 16.18 4.18
N ARG A 172 -3.84 14.85 4.07
CA ARG A 172 -4.97 13.90 4.07
C ARG A 172 -5.66 13.86 5.42
N ASP A 173 -4.89 13.76 6.50
CA ASP A 173 -5.44 13.61 7.84
C ASP A 173 -6.28 14.85 8.21
N GLN A 174 -5.84 16.06 7.84
CA GLN A 174 -6.59 17.30 7.97
C GLN A 174 -7.84 17.34 7.08
N PHE A 175 -7.75 16.86 5.84
CA PHE A 175 -8.89 16.83 4.92
C PHE A 175 -10.02 15.88 5.37
N ILE A 176 -9.66 14.75 5.99
CA ILE A 176 -10.60 13.79 6.55
C ILE A 176 -11.18 14.32 7.87
N GLY A 177 -10.34 14.93 8.72
CA GLY A 177 -10.73 15.41 10.05
C GLY A 177 -10.63 14.34 11.16
N TRP A 178 -10.14 13.14 10.84
CA TRP A 178 -10.04 12.05 11.80
C TRP A 178 -8.94 12.25 12.88
N SER A 179 -9.20 11.75 14.07
CA SER A 179 -8.23 11.67 15.16
C SER A 179 -7.12 10.65 14.86
N PRO A 180 -5.98 10.69 15.58
CA PRO A 180 -4.93 9.67 15.46
C PRO A 180 -5.42 8.24 15.71
N GLY A 181 -6.42 8.06 16.58
CA GLY A 181 -7.06 6.78 16.88
C GLY A 181 -7.92 6.26 15.72
N GLN A 182 -8.83 7.11 15.23
CA GLN A 182 -9.64 6.83 14.03
C GLN A 182 -8.75 6.51 12.82
N ARG A 183 -7.68 7.29 12.58
CA ARG A 183 -6.70 6.99 11.52
C ARG A 183 -6.11 5.59 11.69
N LEU A 184 -5.62 5.24 12.88
CA LEU A 184 -5.00 3.94 13.11
C LEU A 184 -5.96 2.78 12.82
N LYS A 185 -7.23 2.94 13.17
CA LYS A 185 -8.31 1.97 12.94
C LYS A 185 -8.70 1.92 11.46
N ASN A 186 -8.95 3.06 10.84
CA ASN A 186 -9.65 3.18 9.55
C ASN A 186 -8.73 3.41 8.34
N LEU A 187 -7.42 3.59 8.53
CA LEU A 187 -6.46 3.78 7.42
C LEU A 187 -6.49 2.66 6.38
N HIS A 188 -6.87 1.44 6.78
CA HIS A 188 -6.98 0.31 5.86
C HIS A 188 -8.02 0.53 4.76
N LEU A 189 -9.00 1.42 4.97
CA LEU A 189 -10.03 1.83 4.01
C LEU A 189 -9.54 2.89 3.01
N VAL A 190 -8.26 3.29 3.07
CA VAL A 190 -7.63 4.20 2.12
C VAL A 190 -6.64 3.43 1.24
N ALA A 191 -6.76 3.59 -0.08
CA ALA A 191 -5.84 2.99 -1.05
C ALA A 191 -5.04 4.07 -1.80
N CYS A 192 -3.75 3.82 -2.02
CA CYS A 192 -2.83 4.74 -2.65
C CYS A 192 -2.51 4.29 -4.08
N ASN A 193 -2.66 5.20 -5.06
CA ASN A 193 -2.12 5.00 -6.38
C ASN A 193 -0.61 5.22 -6.36
N THR A 194 0.13 4.12 -6.36
CA THR A 194 1.60 4.12 -6.19
C THR A 194 2.35 4.26 -7.50
N ARG A 195 1.77 3.80 -8.60
CA ARG A 195 2.36 3.83 -9.93
C ARG A 195 1.28 4.13 -10.94
N TYR A 196 1.58 5.05 -11.84
CA TYR A 196 0.70 5.33 -12.96
C TYR A 196 1.54 5.66 -14.19
N LEU A 197 1.66 4.67 -15.07
CA LEU A 197 2.37 4.80 -16.35
C LEU A 197 1.34 4.82 -17.47
N ILE A 198 1.40 5.85 -18.30
CA ILE A 198 0.74 5.91 -19.60
C ILE A 198 1.81 5.73 -20.67
N ILE A 199 1.57 4.82 -21.61
CA ILE A 199 2.55 4.45 -22.64
C ILE A 199 2.43 5.41 -23.84
N PRO A 200 1.26 5.57 -24.50
CA PRO A 200 1.13 6.52 -25.59
C PRO A 200 0.71 7.91 -25.10
N ARG A 201 1.26 8.96 -25.71
CA ARG A 201 0.85 10.35 -25.44
C ARG A 201 -0.40 10.72 -26.24
N VAL A 202 -1.56 10.38 -25.71
CA VAL A 202 -2.87 10.74 -26.29
C VAL A 202 -3.60 11.70 -25.34
N PRO A 203 -4.14 12.84 -25.83
CA PRO A 203 -4.94 13.74 -25.02
C PRO A 203 -6.06 13.01 -24.28
N HIS A 204 -6.28 13.38 -23.01
CA HIS A 204 -7.35 12.84 -22.14
C HIS A 204 -7.29 11.32 -21.82
N LEU A 205 -6.39 10.55 -22.44
CA LEU A 205 -6.29 9.11 -22.20
C LEU A 205 -5.97 8.80 -20.73
N ALA A 206 -5.08 9.58 -20.11
CA ALA A 206 -4.75 9.41 -18.71
C ALA A 206 -5.98 9.57 -17.80
N SER A 207 -6.66 10.72 -17.82
CA SER A 207 -7.84 10.91 -16.97
C SER A 207 -8.93 9.88 -17.25
N HIS A 208 -9.13 9.49 -18.51
CA HIS A 208 -10.09 8.45 -18.88
C HIS A 208 -9.76 7.07 -18.28
N LEU A 209 -8.53 6.59 -18.48
CA LEU A 209 -8.09 5.29 -17.94
C LEU A 209 -8.11 5.27 -16.42
N LEU A 210 -7.73 6.38 -15.78
CA LEU A 210 -7.80 6.51 -14.33
C LEU A 210 -9.24 6.39 -13.82
N ALA A 211 -10.17 7.14 -14.41
CA ALA A 211 -11.59 7.08 -14.05
C ALA A 211 -12.17 5.67 -14.28
N ALA A 212 -11.81 5.01 -15.39
CA ALA A 212 -12.24 3.65 -15.67
C ALA A 212 -11.71 2.62 -14.66
N ASN A 213 -10.45 2.75 -14.23
CA ASN A 213 -9.86 1.86 -13.25
C ASN A 213 -10.46 2.05 -11.84
N ILE A 214 -10.72 3.30 -11.44
CA ILE A 214 -11.35 3.64 -10.15
C ILE A 214 -12.71 2.95 -10.00
N ARG A 215 -13.54 2.93 -11.06
CA ARG A 215 -14.88 2.32 -11.04
C ARG A 215 -14.90 0.84 -10.67
N ARG A 216 -13.83 0.09 -10.98
CA ARG A 216 -13.70 -1.33 -10.62
C ARG A 216 -12.92 -1.59 -9.34
N LEU A 217 -12.06 -0.65 -8.96
CA LEU A 217 -11.09 -0.82 -7.88
C LEU A 217 -11.74 -1.27 -6.57
N ALA A 218 -12.86 -0.66 -6.18
CA ALA A 218 -13.54 -0.98 -4.93
C ALA A 218 -14.05 -2.42 -4.89
N ALA A 219 -14.65 -2.89 -6.00
CA ALA A 219 -15.14 -4.25 -6.14
C ALA A 219 -13.99 -5.27 -6.18
N ASP A 220 -12.95 -5.00 -6.97
CA ASP A 220 -11.77 -5.87 -7.07
C ASP A 220 -11.04 -5.99 -5.72
N TRP A 221 -10.98 -4.90 -4.97
CA TRP A 221 -10.39 -4.88 -3.62
C TRP A 221 -11.21 -5.69 -2.64
N LYS A 222 -12.55 -5.54 -2.65
CA LYS A 222 -13.46 -6.32 -1.81
C LYS A 222 -13.41 -7.81 -2.13
N SER A 223 -13.43 -8.16 -3.41
CA SER A 223 -13.30 -9.55 -3.85
C SER A 223 -12.01 -10.19 -3.34
N ARG A 224 -10.90 -9.44 -3.35
CA ARG A 224 -9.60 -9.96 -2.96
C ARG A 224 -9.33 -9.96 -1.45
N TYR A 225 -9.80 -8.93 -0.74
CA TYR A 225 -9.40 -8.64 0.64
C TYR A 225 -10.58 -8.54 1.60
N GLY A 226 -11.81 -8.85 1.18
CA GLY A 226 -13.00 -8.86 2.04
C GLY A 226 -13.56 -7.49 2.41
N TYR A 227 -12.91 -6.38 2.03
CA TYR A 227 -13.39 -5.01 2.31
C TYR A 227 -13.13 -4.08 1.11
N ALA A 228 -13.85 -2.96 1.03
CA ALA A 228 -13.65 -1.96 -0.03
C ALA A 228 -13.02 -0.68 0.53
N PRO A 229 -12.06 -0.05 -0.18
CA PRO A 229 -11.62 1.30 0.15
C PRO A 229 -12.76 2.30 -0.07
N VAL A 230 -12.77 3.37 0.74
CA VAL A 230 -13.75 4.47 0.64
C VAL A 230 -13.09 5.78 0.17
N LEU A 231 -11.77 5.84 0.23
CA LEU A 231 -10.98 7.00 -0.19
C LEU A 231 -9.73 6.53 -0.93
N LEU A 232 -9.37 7.24 -1.99
CA LEU A 232 -8.13 7.03 -2.73
C LEU A 232 -7.19 8.20 -2.52
N GLU A 233 -5.89 7.94 -2.52
CA GLU A 233 -4.83 8.95 -2.43
C GLU A 233 -3.76 8.75 -3.51
N THR A 234 -3.06 9.82 -3.87
CA THR A 234 -1.83 9.77 -4.67
C THR A 234 -0.92 10.94 -4.32
N TYR A 235 0.34 10.85 -4.74
CA TYR A 235 1.36 11.85 -4.47
C TYR A 235 2.07 12.26 -5.76
N VAL A 236 1.78 13.48 -6.23
CA VAL A 236 2.35 14.01 -7.47
C VAL A 236 3.58 14.84 -7.14
N ASP A 237 4.73 14.50 -7.73
CA ASP A 237 5.95 15.28 -7.59
C ASP A 237 5.83 16.59 -8.38
N THR A 238 5.71 17.71 -7.66
CA THR A 238 5.44 19.02 -8.27
C THR A 238 6.63 19.55 -9.08
N THR A 239 7.83 18.99 -8.89
CA THR A 239 9.01 19.33 -9.68
C THR A 239 9.00 18.68 -11.07
N ARG A 240 8.10 17.71 -11.30
CA ARG A 240 8.03 16.92 -12.55
C ARG A 240 6.68 17.00 -13.24
N PHE A 241 5.60 17.10 -12.48
CA PHE A 241 4.25 16.96 -13.01
C PHE A 241 3.28 17.95 -12.36
N ALA A 242 2.38 18.50 -13.18
CA ALA A 242 1.30 19.39 -12.73
C ALA A 242 0.08 18.66 -12.13
N GLY A 243 0.06 17.32 -12.21
CA GLY A 243 -1.06 16.50 -11.75
C GLY A 243 -2.33 16.60 -12.61
N THR A 244 -2.20 17.05 -13.87
CA THR A 244 -3.32 17.36 -14.77
C THR A 244 -4.32 16.22 -14.91
N CYS A 245 -3.87 14.97 -15.05
CA CYS A 245 -4.76 13.83 -15.20
C CYS A 245 -5.62 13.56 -13.96
N TYR A 246 -5.09 13.81 -12.75
CA TYR A 246 -5.84 13.69 -11.51
C TYR A 246 -6.88 14.80 -11.39
N LYS A 247 -6.50 16.05 -11.69
CA LYS A 247 -7.42 17.19 -11.72
C LYS A 247 -8.57 16.96 -12.71
N ALA A 248 -8.24 16.52 -13.92
CA ALA A 248 -9.23 16.21 -14.97
C ALA A 248 -10.10 14.99 -14.64
N ALA A 249 -9.67 14.12 -13.72
CA ALA A 249 -10.46 13.01 -13.20
C ALA A 249 -11.19 13.35 -11.88
N ASN A 250 -11.37 14.64 -11.57
CA ASN A 250 -12.07 15.14 -10.38
C ASN A 250 -11.43 14.77 -9.04
N TRP A 251 -10.10 14.57 -9.00
CA TRP A 251 -9.39 14.43 -7.74
C TRP A 251 -9.21 15.79 -7.05
N ILE A 252 -9.34 15.79 -5.73
CA ILE A 252 -9.23 16.97 -4.88
C ILE A 252 -7.77 17.12 -4.44
N GLN A 253 -7.16 18.28 -4.71
CA GLN A 253 -5.83 18.60 -4.19
C GLN A 253 -5.95 19.03 -2.73
N ALA A 254 -5.65 18.13 -1.79
CA ALA A 254 -5.83 18.34 -0.35
C ALA A 254 -4.68 19.12 0.31
N GLY A 255 -3.56 19.30 -0.38
CA GLY A 255 -2.39 20.03 0.11
C GLY A 255 -1.08 19.43 -0.38
N PHE A 256 -0.03 19.56 0.43
CA PHE A 256 1.32 19.14 0.07
C PHE A 256 1.99 18.31 1.15
N THR A 257 2.93 17.44 0.75
CA THR A 257 3.85 16.77 1.67
C THR A 257 4.98 17.72 2.06
N GLN A 258 5.60 17.48 3.22
CA GLN A 258 6.71 18.32 3.72
C GLN A 258 8.10 17.89 3.22
N GLY A 259 8.18 17.12 2.12
CA GLY A 259 9.46 16.62 1.61
C GLY A 259 10.18 15.63 2.54
N ARG A 260 9.45 14.98 3.45
CA ARG A 260 10.02 14.02 4.42
C ARG A 260 10.02 12.60 3.87
N GLY A 261 11.13 11.90 4.06
CA GLY A 261 11.20 10.46 3.80
C GLY A 261 10.41 9.64 4.82
N LYS A 262 10.02 8.42 4.46
CA LYS A 262 9.27 7.48 5.33
C LYS A 262 9.90 7.25 6.71
N TYR A 263 11.22 7.35 6.82
CA TYR A 263 11.98 7.11 8.05
C TYR A 263 12.67 8.39 8.59
N ASP A 264 12.27 9.56 8.11
CA ASP A 264 12.85 10.81 8.56
C ASP A 264 12.40 11.15 9.98
N ARG A 265 13.22 10.77 10.96
CA ARG A 265 13.03 11.05 12.39
C ARG A 265 13.50 12.45 12.79
N HIS A 266 14.33 13.09 11.98
CA HIS A 266 15.00 14.35 12.30
C HIS A 266 14.51 15.53 11.45
N THR A 267 13.40 15.36 10.73
CA THR A 267 12.77 16.41 9.90
C THR A 267 13.76 17.02 8.89
N ARG A 268 14.65 16.21 8.31
CA ARG A 268 15.70 16.66 7.40
C ARG A 268 15.18 17.10 6.02
N ARG A 269 13.90 16.81 5.69
CA ARG A 269 13.21 17.28 4.46
C ARG A 269 13.99 17.02 3.15
N THR A 270 14.66 15.87 3.06
CA THR A 270 15.57 15.54 1.93
C THR A 270 14.86 15.04 0.67
N LYS A 271 13.53 15.07 0.62
CA LYS A 271 12.73 14.63 -0.54
C LYS A 271 11.96 15.79 -1.14
N THR A 272 11.60 15.64 -2.41
CA THR A 272 10.74 16.59 -3.11
C THR A 272 9.38 16.70 -2.42
N VAL A 273 8.86 17.92 -2.41
CA VAL A 273 7.48 18.20 -2.03
C VAL A 273 6.56 17.55 -3.07
N LYS A 274 5.47 16.94 -2.59
CA LYS A 274 4.47 16.30 -3.44
C LYS A 274 3.10 16.89 -3.17
N ALA A 275 2.36 17.21 -4.22
CA ALA A 275 0.94 17.52 -4.10
C ALA A 275 0.18 16.23 -3.71
N VAL A 276 -0.65 16.33 -2.69
CA VAL A 276 -1.51 15.25 -2.20
C VAL A 276 -2.87 15.38 -2.87
N PHE A 277 -3.24 14.39 -3.67
CA PHE A 277 -4.56 14.33 -4.28
C PHE A 277 -5.38 13.21 -3.63
N LEU A 278 -6.67 13.48 -3.43
CA LEU A 278 -7.63 12.56 -2.83
C LEU A 278 -8.84 12.38 -3.74
N TYR A 279 -9.42 11.18 -3.74
CA TYR A 279 -10.63 10.89 -4.48
C TYR A 279 -11.60 10.05 -3.61
N PRO A 280 -12.71 10.64 -3.14
CA PRO A 280 -13.75 9.91 -2.44
C PRO A 280 -14.42 8.87 -3.34
N LEU A 281 -14.48 7.61 -2.91
CA LEU A 281 -15.24 6.55 -3.61
C LEU A 281 -16.70 6.50 -3.17
N ARG A 282 -17.02 7.14 -2.03
CA ARG A 282 -18.37 7.26 -1.48
C ARG A 282 -18.62 8.69 -1.01
N LYS A 283 -19.88 9.09 -0.95
CA LYS A 283 -20.29 10.40 -0.43
C LYS A 283 -20.09 10.52 1.09
N ASP A 284 -20.39 9.45 1.81
CA ASP A 284 -20.26 9.30 3.28
C ASP A 284 -18.87 8.82 3.73
N PHE A 285 -17.83 9.04 2.91
CA PHE A 285 -16.49 8.54 3.22
C PHE A 285 -15.94 9.13 4.53
N ARG A 286 -16.30 10.37 4.89
CA ARG A 286 -15.84 10.99 6.14
C ARG A 286 -16.43 10.27 7.33
N ASP A 287 -17.75 10.11 7.37
CA ASP A 287 -18.46 9.41 8.43
C ASP A 287 -17.91 8.00 8.65
N ILE A 288 -17.65 7.26 7.56
CA ILE A 288 -17.03 5.92 7.66
C ILE A 288 -15.62 5.98 8.28
N LEU A 289 -14.83 7.00 7.94
CA LEU A 289 -13.44 7.14 8.42
C LEU A 289 -13.36 7.78 9.82
N THR A 290 -14.38 8.54 10.24
CA THR A 290 -14.52 9.16 11.57
C THR A 290 -15.43 8.36 12.51
N ASP A 291 -15.91 7.19 12.10
CA ASP A 291 -16.83 6.37 12.89
C ASP A 291 -18.21 7.05 13.16
N GLY A 292 -18.64 7.97 12.29
CA GLY A 292 -19.95 8.64 12.34
C GLY A 292 -19.99 9.91 13.20
N GLU A 293 -18.83 10.39 13.65
CA GLU A 293 -18.65 11.68 14.34
C GLU A 293 -18.46 12.84 13.37
#